data_AF-A0A1H0V0V7-F1
#
_entry.id   AF-A0A1H0V0V7-F1
#
_cell.length_a   1.000
_cell.length_b   1.000
_cell.length_c   1.000
_cell.angle_alpha   90.00
_cell.angle_beta   90.00
_cell.angle_gamma   90.00
#
_symmetry.space_group_name_H-M   'P 1'
#
loop_
_entity.id
_entity.type
_entity.pdbx_description
1 polymer ?
#
loop_
_entity_poly.entity_id
_entity_poly.type
_entity_poly.pdbx_seq_one_letter_code
_entity_poly.pdbx_strand_id
1 'polypeptide(L)'
;MLSCVEVRRSAGGLRLFVRPLAASRWSARLGYERVSELLVAIRRAESCTVPDVALRYVPDQRTGEAELECETGSVLLDADEVSALHDALRAHMPDRMRPLPA
;
A
#
# COMPACT_ATOMS: atom_id res chain seq x y z
N MET A 1 -1.40 -9.37 -11.12
CA MET A 1 -1.01 -10.01 -9.85
C MET A 1 0.16 -9.18 -9.35
N LEU A 2 0.05 -8.49 -8.21
CA LEU A 2 1.15 -7.67 -7.66
C LEU A 2 2.34 -8.58 -7.40
N SER A 3 3.39 -8.46 -8.19
CA SER A 3 4.50 -9.41 -8.17
C SER A 3 5.34 -9.26 -6.88
N CYS A 4 5.43 -8.04 -6.39
CA CYS A 4 6.32 -7.64 -5.30
C CYS A 4 5.61 -7.13 -4.03
N VAL A 5 4.28 -6.87 -4.08
CA VAL A 5 3.50 -6.39 -2.93
C VAL A 5 2.29 -7.28 -2.65
N GLU A 6 2.10 -7.65 -1.38
CA GLU A 6 0.95 -8.43 -0.92
C GLU A 6 0.28 -7.72 0.25
N VAL A 7 -1.06 -7.65 0.23
CA VAL A 7 -1.86 -7.06 1.31
C VAL A 7 -2.69 -8.17 1.97
N ARG A 8 -2.67 -8.24 3.30
CA ARG A 8 -3.51 -9.14 4.09
C ARG A 8 -4.24 -8.38 5.19
N ARG A 9 -5.37 -8.92 5.62
CA ARG A 9 -6.07 -8.42 6.81
C ARG A 9 -5.26 -8.71 8.07
N SER A 10 -5.30 -7.79 9.03
CA SER A 10 -4.77 -7.98 10.38
C SER A 10 -5.76 -7.38 11.39
N ALA A 11 -5.73 -7.82 12.64
CA ALA A 11 -6.63 -7.25 13.65
C ALA A 11 -6.36 -5.74 13.77
N GLY A 12 -7.37 -4.89 13.56
CA GLY A 12 -7.26 -3.43 13.63
C GLY A 12 -6.33 -2.81 12.57
N GLY A 13 -6.26 -3.38 11.36
CA GLY A 13 -5.48 -2.81 10.27
C GLY A 13 -5.22 -3.77 9.10
N LEU A 14 -4.24 -3.45 8.28
CA LEU A 14 -3.75 -4.30 7.20
C LEU A 14 -2.28 -4.64 7.42
N ARG A 15 -1.85 -5.80 6.95
CA ARG A 15 -0.44 -6.17 6.87
C ARG A 15 0.00 -6.10 5.41
N LEU A 16 1.02 -5.29 5.16
CA LEU A 16 1.68 -5.20 3.87
C LEU A 16 2.94 -6.07 3.90
N PHE A 17 3.21 -6.70 2.77
CA PHE A 17 4.46 -7.39 2.52
C PHE A 17 5.05 -6.85 1.24
N VAL A 18 6.31 -6.43 1.29
CA VAL A 18 7.06 -5.92 0.14
C VAL A 18 8.25 -6.84 -0.09
N ARG A 19 8.54 -7.16 -1.35
CA ARG A 19 9.66 -8.00 -1.76
C ARG A 19 10.58 -7.21 -2.70
N PRO A 20 11.52 -6.41 -2.15
CA PRO A 20 12.53 -5.74 -2.97
C PRO A 20 13.45 -6.75 -3.64
N LEU A 21 13.95 -6.41 -4.83
CA LEU A 21 14.91 -7.26 -5.56
C LEU A 21 16.22 -7.35 -4.74
N ALA A 22 16.76 -8.56 -4.59
CA ALA A 22 18.01 -8.82 -3.87
C ALA A 22 18.01 -8.42 -2.37
N ALA A 23 16.84 -8.20 -1.76
CA ALA A 23 16.72 -7.94 -0.33
C ALA A 23 15.78 -8.90 0.38
N SER A 24 15.81 -8.85 1.72
CA SER A 24 14.88 -9.62 2.54
C SER A 24 13.46 -9.06 2.41
N ARG A 25 12.47 -9.97 2.39
CA ARG A 25 11.05 -9.61 2.43
C ARG A 25 10.78 -8.71 3.63
N TRP A 26 10.26 -7.52 3.38
CA TRP A 26 9.77 -6.63 4.41
C TRP A 26 8.29 -6.88 4.68
N SER A 27 7.86 -6.67 5.93
CA SER A 27 6.43 -6.65 6.24
C SER A 27 6.14 -5.77 7.43
N ALA A 28 5.02 -5.05 7.37
CA ALA A 28 4.55 -4.28 8.52
C ALA A 28 3.03 -4.27 8.59
N ARG A 29 2.53 -4.04 9.82
CA ARG A 29 1.11 -3.78 10.06
C ARG A 29 0.88 -2.28 10.04
N LEU A 30 -0.07 -1.84 9.23
CA LEU A 30 -0.61 -0.48 9.23
C LEU A 30 -1.99 -0.47 9.86
N GLY A 31 -2.22 0.43 10.81
CA GLY A 31 -3.57 0.72 11.31
C GLY A 31 -4.46 1.29 10.20
N TYR A 32 -5.78 1.19 10.34
CA TYR A 32 -6.71 1.66 9.31
C TYR A 32 -6.55 3.14 8.98
N GLU A 33 -6.22 3.99 9.95
CA GLU A 33 -5.90 5.41 9.71
C GLU A 33 -4.75 5.58 8.71
N ARG A 34 -3.63 4.86 8.92
CA ARG A 34 -2.48 4.89 8.01
C ARG A 34 -2.79 4.30 6.63
N VAL A 35 -3.66 3.28 6.58
CA VAL A 35 -4.12 2.73 5.31
C VAL A 35 -4.99 3.74 4.55
N SER A 36 -5.85 4.49 5.26
CA SER A 36 -6.65 5.56 4.67
C SER A 36 -5.77 6.68 4.11
N GLU A 37 -4.73 7.10 4.83
CA GLU A 37 -3.74 8.07 4.36
C GLU A 37 -3.05 7.57 3.07
N LEU A 38 -2.59 6.32 3.06
CA LEU A 38 -1.97 5.71 1.88
C LEU A 38 -2.94 5.63 0.68
N LEU A 39 -4.20 5.26 0.91
CA LEU A 39 -5.24 5.25 -0.12
C LEU A 39 -5.50 6.63 -0.70
N VAL A 40 -5.51 7.67 0.13
CA VAL A 40 -5.65 9.07 -0.32
C VAL A 40 -4.45 9.46 -1.18
N ALA A 41 -3.25 9.13 -0.74
CA ALA A 41 -2.00 9.45 -1.42
C ALA A 41 -1.91 8.79 -2.79
N ILE A 42 -2.22 7.49 -2.89
CA ILE A 42 -2.26 6.78 -4.18
C ILE A 42 -3.28 7.42 -5.12
N ARG A 43 -4.49 7.71 -4.65
CA ARG A 43 -5.55 8.33 -5.46
C ARG A 43 -5.18 9.73 -5.95
N ARG A 44 -4.44 10.50 -5.16
CA ARG A 44 -4.03 11.88 -5.49
C ARG A 44 -2.68 11.95 -6.20
N ALA A 45 -2.00 10.81 -6.35
CA ALA A 45 -0.60 10.76 -6.77
C ALA A 45 0.27 11.73 -5.93
N GLU A 46 0.10 11.67 -4.62
CA GLU A 46 0.86 12.42 -3.61
C GLU A 46 1.81 11.47 -2.86
N SER A 47 2.96 12.00 -2.42
CA SER A 47 3.87 11.23 -1.57
C SER A 47 3.26 11.00 -0.18
N CYS A 48 3.48 9.81 0.38
CA CYS A 48 3.04 9.46 1.73
C CYS A 48 4.15 8.76 2.49
N THR A 49 4.37 9.14 3.75
CA THR A 49 5.36 8.51 4.63
C THR A 49 4.65 7.96 5.86
N VAL A 50 4.92 6.70 6.20
CA VAL A 50 4.47 6.04 7.42
C VAL A 50 5.72 5.76 8.27
N PRO A 51 6.14 6.74 9.10
CA PRO A 51 7.43 6.68 9.78
C PRO A 51 7.49 5.53 10.80
N ASP A 52 6.35 5.17 11.40
CA ASP A 52 6.24 4.10 12.40
C ASP A 52 6.72 2.73 11.91
N VAL A 53 6.76 2.54 10.59
CA VAL A 53 7.18 1.29 9.95
C VAL A 53 8.23 1.51 8.86
N ALA A 54 8.81 2.71 8.78
CA ALA A 54 9.78 3.09 7.74
C ALA A 54 9.27 2.78 6.31
N LEU A 55 8.00 3.05 6.02
CA LEU A 55 7.40 2.90 4.69
C LEU A 55 7.21 4.28 4.05
N ARG A 56 7.56 4.41 2.77
CA ARG A 56 7.31 5.61 1.98
C ARG A 56 6.79 5.24 0.59
N TYR A 57 5.75 5.94 0.16
CA TYR A 57 5.17 5.87 -1.17
C TYR A 57 5.52 7.15 -1.93
N VAL A 58 6.15 7.01 -3.10
CA VAL A 58 6.60 8.11 -3.95
C VAL A 58 6.05 7.90 -5.37
N PRO A 59 4.98 8.60 -5.77
CA PRO A 59 4.41 8.45 -7.10
C PRO A 59 5.16 9.27 -8.15
N ASP A 60 5.22 8.76 -9.38
CA ASP A 60 5.52 9.53 -10.59
C ASP A 60 4.20 9.89 -11.29
N GLN A 61 3.80 11.15 -11.20
CA GLN A 61 2.55 11.65 -11.79
C GLN A 61 2.54 11.58 -13.32
N ARG A 62 3.70 11.52 -13.97
CA ARG A 62 3.82 11.49 -15.43
C ARG A 62 3.60 10.10 -15.99
N THR A 63 4.00 9.06 -15.26
CA THR A 63 3.93 7.66 -15.71
C THR A 63 2.82 6.88 -15.01
N GLY A 64 2.36 7.32 -13.84
CA GLY A 64 1.44 6.58 -12.98
C GLY A 64 2.14 5.48 -12.16
N GLU A 65 3.46 5.36 -12.30
CA GLU A 65 4.30 4.46 -11.51
C GLU A 65 4.47 4.99 -10.09
N ALA A 66 4.95 4.14 -9.19
CA ALA A 66 5.34 4.59 -7.87
C ALA A 66 6.45 3.74 -7.27
N GLU A 67 7.34 4.39 -6.54
CA GLU A 67 8.31 3.71 -5.68
C GLU A 67 7.69 3.48 -4.28
N LEU A 68 7.79 2.25 -3.79
CA LEU A 68 7.57 1.92 -2.40
C LEU A 68 8.90 1.64 -1.73
N GLU A 69 9.36 2.58 -0.92
CA GLU A 69 10.55 2.44 -0.09
C GLU A 69 10.14 1.82 1.26
N CYS A 70 10.87 0.80 1.68
CA CYS A 70 10.74 0.18 2.99
C CYS A 70 12.12 0.00 3.62
N GLU A 71 12.18 -0.42 4.89
CA GLU A 71 13.44 -0.59 5.62
C GLU A 71 14.46 -1.49 4.90
N THR A 72 14.01 -2.52 4.17
CA THR A 72 14.91 -3.46 3.50
C THR A 72 15.27 -3.09 2.06
N GLY A 73 14.71 -2.00 1.51
CA GLY A 73 14.94 -1.56 0.14
C GLY A 73 13.68 -0.98 -0.51
N SER A 74 13.70 -0.80 -1.82
CA SER A 74 12.56 -0.26 -2.57
C SER A 74 12.08 -1.18 -3.69
N VAL A 75 10.81 -1.04 -4.06
CA VAL A 75 10.22 -1.63 -5.25
C VAL A 75 9.62 -0.54 -6.12
N LEU A 76 9.83 -0.64 -7.43
CA LEU A 76 9.10 0.16 -8.40
C LEU A 76 7.84 -0.61 -8.80
N LEU A 77 6.69 0.05 -8.67
CA LEU A 77 5.40 -0.43 -9.14
C LEU A 77 5.08 0.26 -10.46
N ASP A 78 4.72 -0.53 -11.47
CA ASP A 78 4.10 0.03 -12.67
C ASP A 78 2.67 0.57 -12.38
N ALA A 79 2.08 1.27 -13.35
CA ALA A 79 0.75 1.88 -13.16
C ALA A 79 -0.37 0.84 -12.88
N ASP A 80 -0.26 -0.37 -13.43
CA ASP A 80 -1.21 -1.46 -13.19
C ASP A 80 -1.03 -2.03 -11.78
N GLU A 81 0.22 -2.14 -11.31
CA GLU A 81 0.57 -2.52 -9.95
C GLU A 81 0.12 -1.46 -8.94
N VAL A 82 0.27 -0.16 -9.22
CA VAL A 82 -0.27 0.93 -8.38
C VAL A 82 -1.79 0.80 -8.26
N SER A 83 -2.48 0.55 -9.37
CA SER A 83 -3.93 0.34 -9.39
C SER A 83 -4.35 -0.89 -8.59
N ALA A 84 -3.65 -2.01 -8.78
CA ALA A 84 -3.89 -3.25 -8.05
C ALA A 84 -3.64 -3.09 -6.54
N LEU A 85 -2.63 -2.31 -6.13
CA LEU A 85 -2.35 -2.01 -4.73
C LEU A 85 -3.49 -1.21 -4.11
N HIS A 86 -3.93 -0.14 -4.78
CA HIS A 86 -5.08 0.65 -4.34
C HIS A 86 -6.31 -0.24 -4.12
N ASP A 87 -6.62 -1.11 -5.07
CA ASP A 87 -7.78 -1.98 -5.01
C ASP A 87 -7.66 -3.02 -3.89
N ALA A 88 -6.48 -3.60 -3.70
CA ALA A 88 -6.22 -4.55 -2.61
C ALA A 88 -6.37 -3.90 -1.22
N LEU A 89 -5.82 -2.69 -1.03
CA LEU A 89 -5.98 -1.92 0.21
C LEU A 89 -7.46 -1.63 0.45
N ARG A 90 -8.16 -1.10 -0.57
CA ARG A 90 -9.57 -0.73 -0.49
C ARG A 90 -10.48 -1.93 -0.21
N ALA A 91 -10.21 -3.09 -0.80
CA ALA A 91 -10.99 -4.32 -0.59
C ALA A 91 -10.86 -4.88 0.83
N HIS A 92 -9.84 -4.46 1.59
CA HIS A 92 -9.61 -4.92 2.95
C HIS A 92 -9.93 -3.88 4.03
N MET A 93 -10.37 -2.67 3.64
CA MET A 93 -10.87 -1.66 4.57
C MET A 93 -12.23 -2.04 5.18
N PRO A 94 -12.50 -1.68 6.45
CA PRO A 94 -13.71 -2.07 7.16
C PRO A 94 -14.97 -1.33 6.67
N ASP A 95 -14.84 -0.13 6.11
CA ASP A 95 -15.99 0.65 5.64
C ASP A 95 -16.76 0.01 4.49
N ARG A 96 -16.16 -0.92 3.75
CA ARG A 96 -16.89 -1.77 2.77
C ARG A 96 -17.64 -2.95 3.39
N MET A 97 -17.58 -3.13 4.70
CA MET A 97 -18.34 -4.14 5.43
C MET A 97 -19.60 -3.59 6.12
N ARG A 98 -19.96 -2.31 5.93
CA ARG A 98 -21.31 -1.88 6.32
C ARG A 98 -22.32 -2.53 5.38
N PRO A 99 -23.30 -3.30 5.89
CA PRO A 99 -24.41 -3.75 5.07
C PRO A 99 -25.04 -2.53 4.39
N LEU A 100 -25.48 -2.68 3.14
CA LEU A 100 -26.38 -1.70 2.55
C LEU A 100 -27.62 -1.58 3.46
N PRO A 101 -28.13 -0.36 3.74
CA PRO A 101 -29.39 -0.23 4.46
C PRO A 101 -30.48 -1.03 3.73
N ALA A 102 -31.25 -1.79 4.51
CA ALA A 102 -32.35 -2.63 4.03
C ALA A 102 -33.48 -1.80 3.41
#